data_AF-A0A026WA16-F1
#
_entry.id   AF-A0A026WA16-F1
#
_cell.length_a   1.000
_cell.length_b   1.000
_cell.length_c   1.000
_cell.angle_alpha   90.00
_cell.angle_beta   90.00
_cell.angle_gamma   90.00
#
_symmetry.space_group_name_H-M   'P 1'
#
loop_
_entity.id
_entity.type
_entity.pdbx_description
1 polymer ?
#
loop_
_entity_poly.entity_id
_entity_poly.type
_entity_poly.pdbx_seq_one_letter_code
_entity_poly.pdbx_strand_id
1 'polypeptide(L)'
;MNLNGQVNRQNSRYWSDDNPHWMRDTHTQHPLKVTVWAGIFNGRPVGPFFIEGNLTAQMYENMLREQIIPAIRNLADGNFDDIYFQQDGAPPHYGVNVRRYLDDVTSR
;
A
#
# COMPACT_ATOMS: atom_id res chain seq x y z
N MET A 1 -18.41 -10.85 16.98
CA MET A 1 -17.71 -10.13 15.89
C MET A 1 -18.69 -10.02 14.74
N ASN A 2 -19.32 -8.86 14.52
CA ASN A 2 -20.29 -8.65 13.45
C ASN A 2 -19.63 -7.82 12.36
N LEU A 3 -19.35 -8.45 11.21
CA LEU A 3 -18.86 -7.79 10.00
C LEU A 3 -20.06 -7.26 9.23
N ASN A 4 -20.39 -5.98 9.43
CA ASN A 4 -21.37 -5.28 8.60
C ASN A 4 -20.72 -5.03 7.23
N GLY A 5 -20.93 -5.96 6.31
CA GLY A 5 -20.39 -5.97 4.95
C GLY A 5 -20.96 -4.87 4.04
N GLN A 6 -20.64 -3.62 4.31
CA GLN A 6 -20.79 -2.55 3.32
C GLN A 6 -19.50 -2.47 2.51
N VAL A 7 -19.51 -3.16 1.38
CA VAL A 7 -18.44 -3.10 0.38
C VAL A 7 -18.41 -1.70 -0.20
N ASN A 8 -17.22 -1.07 -0.21
CA ASN A 8 -16.99 0.22 -0.82
C ASN A 8 -17.23 0.12 -2.34
N ARG A 9 -18.39 0.63 -2.78
CA ARG A 9 -18.94 0.52 -4.13
C ARG A 9 -18.11 1.22 -5.22
N GLN A 10 -17.10 2.02 -4.86
CA GLN A 10 -16.21 2.66 -5.84
C GLN A 10 -15.19 1.70 -6.49
N ASN A 11 -14.95 0.50 -5.93
CA ASN A 11 -14.01 -0.47 -6.53
C ASN A 11 -14.64 -1.83 -6.90
N SER A 12 -15.97 -1.97 -6.77
CA SER A 12 -16.64 -3.21 -7.17
C SER A 12 -17.19 -3.07 -8.58
N ARG A 13 -16.45 -3.57 -9.58
CA ARG A 13 -16.94 -3.74 -10.94
C ARG A 13 -17.64 -5.10 -11.03
N TYR A 14 -18.96 -5.11 -10.83
CA TYR A 14 -19.79 -6.29 -11.08
C TYR A 14 -20.12 -6.34 -12.57
N TRP A 15 -19.74 -7.43 -13.24
CA TRP A 15 -20.24 -7.73 -14.58
C TRP A 15 -21.46 -8.64 -14.40
N SER A 16 -22.65 -8.14 -14.74
CA SER A 16 -23.88 -8.93 -14.85
C SER A 16 -24.53 -8.60 -16.19
N ASP A 17 -25.08 -9.62 -16.85
CA ASP A 17 -25.77 -9.44 -18.15
C ASP A 17 -27.10 -8.70 -18.01
N ASP A 18 -27.69 -8.70 -16.81
CA ASP A 18 -28.88 -7.91 -16.46
C ASP A 18 -28.55 -6.74 -15.54
N ASN A 19 -29.11 -5.57 -15.85
CA ASN A 19 -28.94 -4.32 -15.09
C ASN A 19 -29.52 -4.45 -13.67
N PRO A 20 -28.68 -4.50 -12.61
CA PRO A 20 -29.19 -4.56 -11.26
C PRO A 20 -29.73 -3.18 -10.89
N HIS A 21 -31.04 -3.04 -10.79
CA HIS A 21 -31.78 -1.83 -10.39
C HIS A 21 -31.49 -1.33 -8.94
N TRP A 22 -30.33 -1.69 -8.39
CA TRP A 22 -29.85 -1.31 -7.08
C TRP A 22 -28.91 -0.09 -7.23
N MET A 23 -29.47 1.09 -7.49
CA MET A 23 -28.82 2.36 -7.14
C MET A 23 -29.63 3.00 -6.02
N ARG A 24 -29.28 2.63 -4.78
CA ARG A 24 -29.66 3.41 -3.60
C ARG A 24 -28.53 4.40 -3.35
N ASP A 25 -28.83 5.69 -3.44
CA ASP A 25 -27.91 6.76 -3.06
C ASP A 25 -27.61 6.65 -1.56
N THR A 26 -26.56 5.91 -1.21
CA THR A 26 -26.05 5.91 0.16
C THR A 26 -25.14 7.11 0.33
N HIS A 27 -25.72 8.14 0.94
CA HIS A 27 -25.11 9.40 1.36
C HIS A 27 -24.13 9.18 2.54
N THR A 28 -23.05 8.44 2.32
CA THR A 28 -21.90 8.40 3.22
C THR A 28 -20.64 8.72 2.42
N GLN A 29 -20.31 10.01 2.36
CA GLN A 29 -19.13 10.55 1.67
C GLN A 29 -17.79 10.16 2.34
N HIS A 30 -17.80 9.28 3.35
CA HIS A 30 -16.61 8.76 4.00
C HIS A 30 -16.58 7.23 3.95
N PRO A 31 -16.30 6.63 2.78
CA PRO A 31 -15.84 5.25 2.79
C PRO A 31 -14.59 5.19 3.66
N LEU A 32 -14.56 4.26 4.63
CA LEU A 32 -13.35 3.97 5.40
C LEU A 32 -12.30 3.48 4.40
N LYS A 33 -11.35 4.35 4.03
CA LYS A 33 -10.25 4.02 3.12
C LYS A 33 -9.11 3.47 3.97
N VAL A 34 -8.84 2.18 3.82
CA VAL A 34 -7.61 1.56 4.33
C VAL A 34 -6.64 1.48 3.17
N THR A 35 -5.45 2.05 3.35
CA THR A 35 -4.36 1.92 2.37
C THR A 35 -3.47 0.77 2.83
N VAL A 36 -3.01 -0.05 1.90
CA VAL A 36 -2.12 -1.19 2.20
C VAL A 36 -0.89 -1.07 1.33
N TRP A 37 0.28 -1.28 1.94
CA TRP A 37 1.50 -1.55 1.22
C TRP A 37 1.77 -3.06 1.20
N ALA A 38 2.11 -3.59 0.04
CA ALA A 38 2.57 -4.96 -0.12
C ALA A 38 3.63 -5.02 -1.21
N GLY A 39 4.64 -5.86 -1.01
CA GLY A 39 5.71 -6.10 -1.96
C GLY A 39 5.90 -7.60 -2.22
N ILE A 40 6.74 -7.92 -3.19
CA ILE A 40 7.18 -9.29 -3.47
C ILE A 40 8.69 -9.28 -3.61
N PHE A 41 9.37 -10.21 -2.94
CA PHE A 41 10.80 -10.42 -3.01
C PHE A 41 11.11 -11.91 -3.19
N ASN A 42 11.85 -12.29 -4.23
CA ASN A 42 12.20 -13.69 -4.54
C ASN A 42 11.00 -14.66 -4.49
N GLY A 43 9.85 -14.24 -5.03
CA GLY A 43 8.61 -15.02 -5.05
C GLY A 43 7.90 -15.11 -3.69
N ARG A 44 8.41 -14.45 -2.64
CA ARG A 44 7.79 -14.38 -1.31
C ARG A 44 7.13 -13.01 -1.11
N PRO A 45 5.93 -12.95 -0.54
CA PRO A 45 5.30 -11.68 -0.20
C PRO A 45 6.07 -10.97 0.92
N VAL A 46 6.11 -9.64 0.85
CA VAL A 46 6.59 -8.73 1.89
C VAL A 46 5.39 -7.89 2.34
N GLY A 47 5.05 -7.94 3.63
CA GLY A 47 3.81 -7.34 4.15
C GLY A 47 2.65 -8.35 4.18
N PRO A 48 1.38 -7.90 4.27
CA PRO A 48 0.87 -6.53 4.11
C PRO A 48 1.17 -5.60 5.29
N PHE A 49 1.44 -4.33 5.01
CA PHE A 49 1.50 -3.25 6.00
C PHE A 49 0.29 -2.32 5.82
N PHE A 50 -0.47 -2.15 6.90
CA PHE A 50 -1.68 -1.35 6.89
C PHE A 50 -1.36 0.10 7.24
N ILE A 51 -1.89 1.02 6.46
CA ILE A 51 -1.81 2.46 6.65
C ILE A 51 -3.19 2.94 7.05
N GLU A 52 -3.31 3.41 8.28
CA GLU A 52 -4.51 4.07 8.77
C GLU A 52 -4.51 5.55 8.37
N GLY A 53 -5.59 6.00 7.73
CA GLY A 53 -5.72 7.38 7.28
C GLY A 53 -5.09 7.66 5.91
N ASN A 54 -4.83 8.93 5.64
CA ASN A 54 -4.33 9.39 4.35
C ASN A 54 -2.82 9.18 4.25
N LEU A 55 -2.37 8.41 3.27
CA LEU A 55 -0.94 8.21 3.00
C LEU A 55 -0.27 9.53 2.59
N THR A 56 0.58 10.06 3.46
CA THR A 56 1.47 11.19 3.18
C THR A 56 2.89 10.70 2.90
N ALA A 57 3.72 11.53 2.26
CA ALA A 57 5.12 11.20 2.05
C ALA A 57 5.89 10.96 3.35
N GLN A 58 5.56 11.67 4.44
CA GLN A 58 6.18 11.46 5.75
C GLN A 58 5.79 10.10 6.34
N MET A 59 4.50 9.75 6.29
CA MET A 59 4.03 8.44 6.75
C MET A 59 4.64 7.31 5.93
N TYR A 60 4.78 7.51 4.63
CA TYR A 60 5.40 6.54 3.75
C TYR A 60 6.89 6.32 4.08
N GLU A 61 7.65 7.41 4.28
CA GLU A 61 9.05 7.30 4.72
C GLU A 61 9.19 6.59 6.06
N ASN A 62 8.37 6.93 7.06
CA ASN A 62 8.40 6.25 8.35
C ASN A 62 8.12 4.76 8.19
N MET A 63 7.14 4.39 7.36
CA MET A 63 6.82 2.99 7.08
C MET A 63 7.96 2.27 6.34
N LEU A 64 8.63 2.95 5.40
CA LEU A 64 9.82 2.41 4.75
C LEU A 64 10.90 2.10 5.78
N ARG A 65 11.18 3.04 6.67
CA ARG A 65 12.25 2.95 7.67
C ARG A 65 11.99 1.91 8.75
N GLU A 66 10.77 1.86 9.27
CA GLU A 66 10.45 1.10 10.47
C GLU A 66 9.93 -0.31 10.17
N GLN A 67 9.37 -0.53 8.98
CA GLN A 67 8.66 -1.78 8.67
C GLN A 67 9.17 -2.44 7.38
N ILE A 68 9.12 -1.72 6.25
CA ILE A 68 9.33 -2.33 4.93
C ILE A 68 10.79 -2.72 4.72
N ILE A 69 11.74 -1.79 4.86
CA ILE A 69 13.17 -2.08 4.62
C ILE A 69 13.70 -3.14 5.60
N PRO A 70 13.39 -3.09 6.92
CA PRO A 70 13.73 -4.17 7.84
C PRO A 70 13.16 -5.53 7.42
N ALA A 71 11.90 -5.58 6.97
CA ALA A 71 11.28 -6.83 6.52
C ALA A 71 11.97 -7.40 5.27
N ILE A 72 12.33 -6.56 4.30
CA ILE A 72 13.07 -7.00 3.11
C ILE A 72 14.46 -7.51 3.52
N ARG A 73 15.19 -6.78 4.39
CA ARG A 73 16.50 -7.21 4.90
C ARG A 73 16.43 -8.56 5.60
N ASN A 74 15.41 -8.78 6.44
CA ASN A 74 15.20 -10.07 7.10
C ASN A 74 14.95 -11.20 6.11
N LEU A 75 14.21 -10.95 5.03
CA LEU A 75 13.97 -11.94 3.98
C LEU A 75 15.18 -12.21 3.09
N ALA A 76 16.12 -11.27 3.04
CA ALA A 76 17.36 -11.36 2.29
C ALA A 76 18.56 -11.80 3.13
N ASP A 77 18.32 -12.33 4.34
CA ASP A 77 19.37 -12.74 5.30
C ASP A 77 20.40 -11.64 5.57
N GLY A 78 19.96 -10.38 5.55
CA GLY A 78 20.78 -9.19 5.75
C GLY A 78 21.53 -8.70 4.51
N ASN A 79 21.58 -9.45 3.41
CA ASN A 79 22.21 -9.01 2.17
C ASN A 79 21.25 -8.11 1.36
N PHE A 80 21.44 -6.80 1.48
CA PHE A 80 20.64 -5.81 0.76
C PHE A 80 21.34 -5.25 -0.48
N ASP A 81 22.62 -5.56 -0.69
CA ASP A 81 23.47 -4.93 -1.72
C ASP A 81 23.03 -5.30 -3.15
N ASP A 82 22.40 -6.47 -3.31
CA ASP A 82 21.92 -7.01 -4.60
C ASP A 82 20.41 -6.79 -4.83
N ILE A 83 19.76 -5.99 -4.00
CA ILE A 83 18.30 -5.78 -4.09
C ILE A 83 17.99 -4.49 -4.87
N TYR A 84 17.12 -4.61 -5.86
CA TYR A 84 16.52 -3.47 -6.55
C TYR A 84 15.14 -3.18 -5.97
N PHE A 85 14.94 -1.96 -5.49
CA PHE A 85 13.64 -1.50 -5.01
C PHE A 85 12.86 -0.85 -6.15
N GLN A 86 11.63 -1.30 -6.39
CA GLN A 86 10.75 -0.77 -7.44
C GLN A 86 9.38 -0.40 -6.86
N GLN A 87 8.88 0.78 -7.23
CA GLN A 87 7.55 1.28 -6.88
C GLN A 87 6.98 2.14 -8.03
N ASP A 88 5.68 2.42 -7.99
CA ASP A 88 5.03 3.31 -8.95
C ASP A 88 5.24 4.80 -8.62
N GLY A 89 4.77 5.67 -9.51
CA GLY A 89 4.90 7.13 -9.38
C GLY A 89 3.86 7.81 -8.48
N ALA A 90 3.26 7.11 -7.50
CA ALA A 90 2.25 7.70 -6.64
C ALA A 90 2.81 8.94 -5.89
N PRO A 91 2.01 10.01 -5.68
CA PRO A 91 2.53 11.25 -5.08
C PRO A 91 3.28 11.07 -3.74
N PRO A 92 2.84 10.21 -2.80
CA PRO A 92 3.59 9.96 -1.57
C PRO A 92 4.96 9.33 -1.80
N HIS A 93 5.12 8.52 -2.85
CA HIS A 93 6.37 7.83 -3.17
C HIS A 93 7.45 8.77 -3.75
N TYR A 94 7.03 9.92 -4.28
CA TYR A 94 7.93 10.91 -4.90
C TYR A 94 8.37 12.03 -3.94
N GLY A 95 7.95 11.98 -2.68
CA GLY A 95 8.37 12.92 -1.64
C GLY A 95 9.90 13.03 -1.54
N VAL A 96 10.41 14.23 -1.28
CA VAL A 96 11.87 14.46 -1.19
C VAL A 96 12.50 13.63 -0.06
N ASN A 97 11.82 13.53 1.07
CA ASN A 97 12.25 12.70 2.21
C ASN A 97 12.28 11.21 1.85
N VAL A 98 11.25 10.73 1.14
CA VAL A 98 11.17 9.34 0.67
C VAL A 98 12.29 9.01 -0.30
N ARG A 99 12.51 9.85 -1.32
CA ARG A 99 13.58 9.65 -2.30
C ARG A 99 14.95 9.66 -1.65
N ARG A 100 15.24 10.65 -0.79
CA ARG A 100 16.51 10.69 -0.04
C ARG A 100 16.74 9.45 0.81
N TYR A 101 15.70 8.96 1.47
CA TYR A 101 15.80 7.74 2.27
C TYR A 101 16.05 6.50 1.40
N LEU A 102 15.32 6.38 0.29
CA LEU A 102 15.54 5.28 -0.66
C LEU A 102 16.92 5.35 -1.29
N ASP A 103 17.41 6.55 -1.66
CA ASP A 103 18.78 6.74 -2.12
C ASP A 103 19.76 6.26 -1.02
N ASP A 104 19.62 6.68 0.23
CA ASP A 104 20.51 6.25 1.32
C ASP A 104 20.57 4.72 1.52
N VAL A 105 19.43 4.02 1.38
CA VAL A 105 19.35 2.58 1.68
C VAL A 105 19.42 1.66 0.47
N THR A 106 19.28 2.18 -0.75
CA THR A 106 19.26 1.42 -2.01
C THR A 106 20.26 1.92 -3.05
N SER A 107 20.82 3.12 -2.90
CA SER A 107 21.89 3.59 -3.80
C SER A 107 23.19 2.84 -3.50
N ARG A 108 23.90 2.54 -4.59
CA ARG A 108 25.25 1.97 -4.56
C ARG A 108 26.26 3.06 -4.85
#